data_AF-A0A6P0SVA5-F1
#
_entry.id   AF-A0A6P0SVA5-F1
#
_cell.length_a   1.000
_cell.length_b   1.000
_cell.length_c   1.000
_cell.angle_alpha   90.00
_cell.angle_beta   90.00
_cell.angle_gamma   90.00
#
_symmetry.space_group_name_H-M   'P 1'
#
loop_
_entity.id
_entity.type
_entity.pdbx_description
1 polymer ?
#
loop_
_entity_poly.entity_id
_entity_poly.type
_entity_poly.pdbx_seq_one_letter_code
_entity_poly.pdbx_strand_id
1 'polypeptide(L)'
;MVQQLQPTTDDIFYPESDGKPLADNTLQFELITTIKFGLEAQFKDDPNVFIAGDLLWYPVLGQPKINQAPDVMVVIGRPKGHRPSYKTWVEDNLNPQVTFEIASHTNTI
;
A
#
# COMPACT_ATOMS: atom_id res chain seq x y z
N MET A 1 3.91 18.78 38.38
CA MET A 1 3.27 17.99 37.31
C MET A 1 4.26 17.96 36.16
N VAL A 2 4.82 16.79 35.83
CA VAL A 2 5.73 16.65 34.69
C VAL A 2 4.86 16.35 33.48
N GLN A 3 4.74 17.29 32.56
CA GLN A 3 4.04 17.07 31.30
C GLN A 3 4.99 16.28 30.39
N GLN A 4 4.68 14.99 30.21
CA GLN A 4 5.39 14.14 29.25
C GLN A 4 5.16 14.71 27.85
N LEU A 5 6.24 15.19 27.22
CA LEU A 5 6.21 15.61 25.83
C LEU A 5 5.87 14.39 24.97
N GLN A 6 4.66 14.36 24.41
CA GLN A 6 4.33 13.37 23.37
C GLN A 6 5.24 13.68 22.17
N PRO A 7 5.95 12.69 21.61
CA PRO A 7 6.76 12.91 20.42
C PRO A 7 5.89 13.51 19.33
N THR A 8 6.33 14.64 18.77
CA THR A 8 5.72 15.22 17.58
C THR A 8 5.85 14.21 16.45
N THR A 9 4.76 13.97 15.73
CA THR A 9 4.68 12.95 14.66
C THR A 9 5.70 13.15 13.53
N ASP A 10 6.34 14.32 13.47
CA ASP A 10 7.32 14.71 12.45
C ASP A 10 8.65 13.93 12.54
N ASP A 11 9.00 13.36 13.70
CA ASP A 11 10.25 12.62 13.88
C ASP A 11 10.12 11.10 13.61
N ILE A 12 8.92 10.61 13.30
CA ILE A 12 8.69 9.17 13.12
C ILE A 12 9.02 8.77 11.69
N PHE A 13 10.03 7.90 11.55
CA PHE A 13 10.39 7.30 10.27
C PHE A 13 9.37 6.22 9.87
N TYR A 14 8.88 6.31 8.63
CA TYR A 14 8.05 5.30 7.98
C TYR A 14 8.84 4.71 6.82
N PRO A 15 9.26 3.43 6.91
CA PRO A 15 9.95 2.76 5.81
C PRO A 15 9.18 2.77 4.49
N GLU A 16 9.91 2.57 3.39
CA GLU A 16 9.34 2.49 2.04
C GLU A 16 9.38 1.05 1.50
N SER A 17 10.01 0.13 2.24
CA SER A 17 10.05 -1.31 1.97
C SER A 17 10.05 -2.08 3.29
N ASP A 18 9.46 -3.27 3.28
CA ASP A 18 9.51 -4.23 4.38
C ASP A 18 10.66 -5.26 4.22
N GLY A 19 11.45 -5.15 3.15
CA GLY A 19 12.56 -6.04 2.82
C GLY A 19 12.13 -7.41 2.30
N LYS A 20 10.85 -7.65 2.04
CA LYS A 20 10.34 -8.91 1.49
C LYS A 20 10.33 -8.86 -0.05
N PRO A 21 10.37 -10.03 -0.72
CA PRO A 21 10.13 -10.09 -2.15
C PRO A 21 8.66 -9.81 -2.46
N LEU A 22 8.41 -9.16 -3.60
CA LEU A 22 7.07 -8.98 -4.18
C LEU A 22 6.39 -10.33 -4.50
N ALA A 23 7.14 -11.35 -4.91
CA ALA A 23 6.59 -12.66 -5.27
C ALA A 23 7.59 -13.79 -5.02
N ASP A 24 7.07 -14.97 -4.70
CA ASP A 24 7.83 -16.19 -4.44
C ASP A 24 8.21 -16.95 -5.72
N ASN A 25 7.43 -16.80 -6.80
CA ASN A 25 7.68 -17.48 -8.07
C ASN A 25 7.10 -16.71 -9.27
N THR A 26 7.47 -17.15 -10.48
CA THR A 26 7.10 -16.47 -11.73
C THR A 26 5.60 -16.47 -12.00
N LEU A 27 4.87 -17.53 -11.62
CA LEU A 27 3.43 -17.61 -11.82
C LEU A 27 2.71 -16.61 -10.89
N GLN A 28 3.11 -16.53 -9.62
CA GLN A 28 2.56 -15.55 -8.69
C GLN A 28 2.82 -14.12 -9.20
N PHE A 29 4.04 -13.82 -9.64
CA PHE A 29 4.38 -12.52 -10.22
C PHE A 29 3.55 -12.20 -11.47
N GLU A 30 3.32 -13.18 -12.36
CA GLU A 30 2.48 -13.02 -13.54
C GLU A 30 1.04 -12.66 -13.17
N LEU A 31 0.47 -13.33 -12.15
CA LEU A 31 -0.89 -13.06 -11.68
C LEU A 31 -1.00 -11.68 -11.03
N ILE A 32 -0.05 -11.31 -10.16
CA ILE A 32 -0.02 -9.98 -9.52
C ILE A 32 0.05 -8.89 -10.57
N THR A 33 0.97 -9.00 -11.53
CA THR A 33 1.12 -8.00 -12.59
C THR A 33 -0.09 -7.95 -13.51
N THR A 34 -0.69 -9.11 -13.84
CA THR A 34 -1.92 -9.17 -14.64
C THR A 34 -3.06 -8.42 -13.98
N ILE A 35 -3.29 -8.62 -12.68
CA ILE A 35 -4.35 -7.93 -11.93
C ILE A 35 -4.05 -6.43 -11.85
N LYS A 36 -2.83 -6.06 -11.45
CA LYS A 36 -2.41 -4.66 -11.32
C LYS A 36 -2.60 -3.89 -12.62
N PHE A 37 -2.02 -4.38 -13.72
CA PHE A 37 -2.07 -3.68 -15.01
C PHE A 37 -3.44 -3.81 -15.69
N GLY A 38 -4.16 -4.90 -15.46
CA GLY A 38 -5.55 -5.06 -15.92
C GLY A 38 -6.47 -4.01 -15.29
N LEU A 39 -6.34 -3.77 -13.98
CA LEU A 39 -7.08 -2.73 -13.28
C LEU A 39 -6.66 -1.33 -13.76
N GLU A 40 -5.38 -1.07 -14.00
CA GLU A 40 -4.94 0.22 -14.54
C GLU A 40 -5.52 0.48 -15.93
N ALA A 41 -5.60 -0.55 -16.78
CA ALA A 41 -6.23 -0.46 -18.09
C ALA A 41 -7.74 -0.24 -17.97
N GLN A 42 -8.41 -0.92 -17.05
CA GLN A 42 -9.84 -0.77 -16.78
C GLN A 42 -10.20 0.65 -16.33
N PHE A 43 -9.37 1.25 -15.47
CA PHE A 43 -9.55 2.60 -14.93
C PHE A 43 -8.65 3.64 -15.60
N LYS A 44 -8.24 3.42 -16.85
CA LYS A 44 -7.30 4.31 -17.55
C LYS A 44 -7.84 5.75 -17.67
N ASP A 45 -9.15 5.89 -17.89
CA ASP A 45 -9.82 7.16 -18.16
C ASP A 45 -10.34 7.83 -16.86
N ASP A 46 -10.23 7.15 -15.71
CA ASP A 46 -10.54 7.74 -14.41
C ASP A 46 -9.24 8.16 -13.69
N PRO A 47 -8.94 9.47 -13.62
CA PRO A 47 -7.73 9.95 -12.96
C PRO A 47 -7.76 9.76 -11.44
N ASN A 48 -8.92 9.49 -10.84
CA ASN A 48 -9.15 9.39 -9.40
C ASN A 48 -9.22 7.94 -8.89
N VAL A 49 -8.68 6.99 -9.66
CA VAL A 49 -8.47 5.62 -9.18
C VAL A 49 -6.97 5.33 -9.17
N PHE A 50 -6.42 5.28 -7.96
CA PHE A 50 -5.04 4.90 -7.70
C PHE A 50 -4.94 3.38 -7.53
N ILE A 51 -4.05 2.76 -8.28
CA ILE A 51 -3.76 1.33 -8.19
C ILE A 51 -2.26 1.19 -7.96
N ALA A 52 -1.89 0.39 -6.98
CA ALA A 52 -0.51 0.09 -6.66
C ALA A 52 -0.36 -1.41 -6.42
N GLY A 53 0.83 -1.94 -6.67
CA GLY A 53 1.21 -3.27 -6.21
C GLY A 53 2.43 -3.18 -5.31
N ASP A 54 2.43 -3.97 -4.24
CA ASP A 54 3.53 -4.06 -3.26
C ASP A 54 4.02 -2.70 -2.75
N LEU A 55 3.05 -1.84 -2.43
CA LEU A 55 3.31 -0.52 -1.87
C LEU A 55 2.91 -0.53 -0.40
N LEU A 56 3.85 -0.21 0.49
CA LEU A 56 3.57 -0.13 1.92
C LEU A 56 2.47 0.88 2.24
N TRP A 57 1.41 0.39 2.86
CA TRP A 57 0.28 1.16 3.37
C TRP A 57 0.35 1.28 4.90
N TYR A 58 0.26 2.53 5.37
CA TYR A 58 0.17 2.90 6.78
C TYR A 58 -1.23 3.43 7.13
N PRO A 59 -2.06 2.64 7.83
CA PRO A 59 -3.40 3.05 8.25
C PRO A 59 -3.40 4.02 9.45
N VAL A 60 -2.35 4.01 10.29
CA VAL A 60 -2.36 4.72 11.57
C VAL A 60 -1.12 5.62 11.72
N LEU A 61 -1.36 6.92 11.84
CA LEU A 61 -0.31 7.90 12.13
C LEU A 61 0.28 7.63 13.53
N GLY A 62 1.59 7.73 13.63
CA GLY A 62 2.39 7.48 14.82
C GLY A 62 2.75 6.01 15.05
N GLN A 63 2.24 5.09 14.22
CA GLN A 63 2.40 3.65 14.43
C GLN A 63 3.00 2.96 13.19
N PRO A 64 4.30 3.19 12.87
CA PRO A 64 4.94 2.65 11.66
C PRO A 64 5.02 1.11 11.65
N LYS A 65 4.80 0.44 12.79
CA LYS A 65 4.72 -1.02 12.85
C LYS A 65 3.35 -1.58 12.42
N ILE A 66 2.31 -0.75 12.36
CA ILE A 66 1.03 -1.11 11.78
C ILE A 66 1.09 -0.72 10.31
N ASN A 67 1.45 -1.68 9.47
CA ASN A 67 1.54 -1.52 8.03
C ASN A 67 1.27 -2.83 7.31
N GLN A 68 0.96 -2.74 6.02
CA GLN A 68 0.82 -3.88 5.10
C GLN A 68 1.26 -3.44 3.71
N ALA A 69 1.88 -4.33 2.93
CA ALA A 69 2.08 -4.14 1.50
C ALA A 69 1.24 -5.19 0.74
N PRO A 70 0.00 -4.86 0.33
CA PRO A 70 -0.79 -5.79 -0.47
C PRO A 70 -0.18 -6.00 -1.85
N ASP A 71 -0.29 -7.22 -2.38
CA ASP A 71 0.15 -7.53 -3.75
C ASP A 71 -0.45 -6.55 -4.77
N VAL A 72 -1.74 -6.23 -4.61
CA VAL A 72 -2.40 -5.13 -5.33
C VAL A 72 -3.39 -4.43 -4.39
N MET A 73 -3.41 -3.09 -4.43
CA MET A 73 -4.44 -2.30 -3.76
C MET A 73 -5.08 -1.29 -4.72
N VAL A 74 -6.37 -1.06 -4.50
CA VAL A 74 -7.19 -0.12 -5.27
C VAL A 74 -7.73 0.94 -4.32
N VAL A 75 -7.49 2.20 -4.67
CA VAL A 75 -7.98 3.35 -3.92
C VAL A 75 -8.78 4.27 -4.84
N ILE A 76 -10.10 4.25 -4.65
CA ILE A 76 -11.06 5.11 -5.34
C ILE A 76 -11.08 6.48 -4.64
N GLY A 77 -11.09 7.55 -5.44
CA GLY A 77 -11.03 8.92 -4.96
C GLY A 77 -9.61 9.46 -4.77
N ARG A 78 -8.58 8.74 -5.22
CA ARG A 78 -7.17 9.18 -5.12
C ARG A 78 -6.52 9.30 -6.50
N PRO A 79 -5.73 10.36 -6.75
CA PRO A 79 -5.09 10.55 -8.03
C PRO A 79 -4.03 9.47 -8.29
N LYS A 80 -3.88 9.11 -9.57
CA LYS A 80 -2.72 8.33 -10.06
C LYS A 80 -1.40 9.05 -9.74
N GLY A 81 -0.29 8.30 -9.67
CA GLY A 81 1.06 8.87 -9.51
C GLY A 81 1.93 8.10 -8.52
N HIS A 82 3.24 8.19 -8.70
CA HIS A 82 4.21 7.49 -7.85
C HIS A 82 4.27 8.08 -6.46
N ARG A 83 4.40 7.20 -5.47
CA ARG A 83 4.68 7.54 -4.08
C ARG A 83 5.49 6.41 -3.45
N PRO A 84 6.37 6.71 -2.50
CA PRO A 84 7.19 5.71 -1.84
C PRO A 84 6.42 4.81 -0.86
N SER A 85 5.34 5.33 -0.29
CA SER A 85 4.41 4.60 0.57
C SER A 85 3.05 5.29 0.55
N TYR A 86 2.00 4.56 0.91
CA TYR A 86 0.64 5.08 1.02
C TYR A 86 0.33 5.35 2.49
N LYS A 87 0.29 6.63 2.87
CA LYS A 87 0.03 7.05 4.26
C LYS A 87 -1.37 7.65 4.33
N THR A 88 -2.28 7.00 5.04
CA THR A 88 -3.71 7.35 5.06
C THR A 88 -3.95 8.82 5.39
N TRP A 89 -3.20 9.39 6.33
CA TRP A 89 -3.32 10.81 6.72
C TRP A 89 -2.76 11.80 5.68
N VAL A 90 -1.92 11.36 4.75
CA VAL A 90 -1.46 12.15 3.58
C VAL A 90 -2.44 12.02 2.41
N GLU A 91 -3.32 11.01 2.47
CA GLU A 91 -4.18 10.59 1.38
C GLU A 91 -5.66 10.88 1.69
N ASP A 92 -5.93 12.03 2.29
CA ASP A 92 -7.27 12.51 2.68
C ASP A 92 -8.05 11.55 3.59
N ASN A 93 -7.33 10.79 4.41
CA ASN A 93 -7.87 9.75 5.29
C ASN A 93 -8.63 8.63 4.56
N LEU A 94 -8.33 8.41 3.27
CA LEU A 94 -8.85 7.28 2.51
C LEU A 94 -7.94 6.07 2.69
N ASN A 95 -8.54 4.93 3.01
CA ASN A 95 -7.87 3.64 2.98
C ASN A 95 -8.14 2.95 1.63
N PRO A 96 -7.31 1.99 1.21
CA PRO A 96 -7.67 1.11 0.10
C PRO A 96 -9.02 0.45 0.32
N GLN A 97 -9.91 0.52 -0.67
CA GLN A 97 -11.23 -0.11 -0.60
C GLN A 97 -11.18 -1.58 -1.03
N VAL A 98 -10.18 -1.95 -1.83
CA VAL A 98 -9.96 -3.32 -2.29
C VAL A 98 -8.46 -3.63 -2.22
N THR A 99 -8.13 -4.80 -1.69
CA THR A 99 -6.80 -5.39 -1.73
C THR A 99 -6.88 -6.80 -2.30
N PHE A 100 -5.86 -7.17 -3.06
CA PHE A 100 -5.65 -8.52 -3.56
C PHE A 100 -4.37 -9.06 -2.93
N GLU A 101 -4.42 -10.34 -2.59
CA GLU A 101 -3.29 -11.13 -2.13
C GLU A 101 -3.32 -12.44 -2.92
N ILE A 102 -2.23 -12.77 -3.59
CA ILE A 102 -2.10 -13.92 -4.48
C ILE A 102 -1.30 -14.99 -3.76
N ALA A 103 -1.99 -16.05 -3.35
CA ALA A 103 -1.36 -17.15 -2.64
C ALA A 103 -0.25 -17.81 -3.47
N SER A 104 0.82 -18.21 -2.79
CA SER A 104 1.92 -18.98 -3.35
C SER A 104 2.00 -20.35 -2.67
N HIS A 105 2.92 -21.21 -3.11
CA HIS A 105 3.18 -22.49 -2.45
C HIS A 105 3.75 -22.36 -1.03
N THR A 106 4.43 -21.25 -0.75
CA THR A 106 5.10 -20.94 0.53
C THR A 106 4.34 -19.94 1.38
N ASN A 107 3.34 -19.26 0.79
CA ASN A 107 2.50 -18.27 1.42
C ASN A 107 1.03 -18.59 1.14
N THR A 108 0.45 -19.47 1.97
CA THR A 108 -0.98 -19.72 2.04
C THR A 108 -1.61 -18.82 3.09
N ILE A 109 -2.59 -18.04 2.65
CA ILE A 109 -3.35 -17.05 3.43
C ILE A 109 -4.52 -17.75 4.15
#